data_AF-A0A8T7KK21-F1
#
_entry.id   AF-A0A8T7KK21-F1
#
_cell.length_a   1.000
_cell.length_b   1.000
_cell.length_c   1.000
_cell.angle_alpha   90.00
_cell.angle_beta   90.00
_cell.angle_gamma   90.00
#
_symmetry.space_group_name_H-M   'P 1'
#
loop_
_entity.id
_entity.type
_entity.pdbx_description
1 polymer ?
#
loop_
_entity_poly.entity_id
_entity_poly.type
_entity_poly.pdbx_seq_one_letter_code
_entity_poly.pdbx_strand_id
1 'polypeptide(L)'
;MRKQWRRSRVRIVMGSFAGALALLLALWTWSSLASPASLTATPAAPQQNDTVTLIGTGFSPGETVSIWITYPDFSVYGVAEVVTNGDGAFNFPYVPDFLGATFTPIGRYTYTAFGQSSGREVYATIDVQVDQAPGPSRGVTLTAEPLRDSQGSAYVFRGSGYRSNEMVGVWLRYPDFTVTDLGQIQAGPGGEIEYVLAMGGAPIGRYALTARGVASGANGIAEFDLQVADLTVASGPARLRIDPASDTQRSYAVFSGSGFQPREIVTVWVTLPDYSTLWIGDVEADTGGAFSATLYLSEQEPVGPRTYTAFGNTSARRAIADYTLAPGGGPGFLPAVEPAPDAVCEGDGCS
;
A
#
# COMPACT_ATOMS: atom_id res chain seq x y z
N MET A 1 78.57 67.28 -25.02
CA MET A 1 78.77 65.83 -24.77
C MET A 1 78.14 65.26 -23.47
N ARG A 2 77.10 65.88 -22.85
CA ARG A 2 76.42 65.30 -21.65
C ARG A 2 74.97 64.82 -21.87
N LYS A 3 74.37 65.10 -23.03
CA LYS A 3 72.93 64.86 -23.29
C LYS A 3 72.59 63.46 -23.85
N GLN A 4 73.54 62.79 -24.51
CA GLN A 4 73.33 61.46 -25.09
C GLN A 4 73.50 60.31 -24.07
N TRP A 5 74.31 60.49 -23.03
CA TRP A 5 74.61 59.43 -22.06
C TRP A 5 73.47 59.18 -21.05
N ARG A 6 72.66 60.20 -20.75
CA ARG A 6 71.54 60.13 -19.79
C ARG A 6 70.29 59.45 -20.36
N ARG A 7 70.10 59.48 -21.69
CA ARG A 7 68.94 58.85 -22.37
C ARG A 7 69.10 57.33 -22.52
N SER A 8 70.33 56.82 -22.56
CA SER A 8 70.60 55.39 -22.70
C SER A 8 70.33 54.63 -21.40
N ARG A 9 70.79 55.15 -20.25
CA ARG A 9 70.58 54.49 -18.95
C ARG A 9 69.11 54.47 -18.50
N VAL A 10 68.31 55.48 -18.83
CA VAL A 10 66.87 55.50 -18.52
C VAL A 10 66.10 54.48 -19.34
N ARG A 11 66.45 54.27 -20.62
CA ARG A 11 65.80 53.26 -21.47
C ARG A 11 66.13 51.82 -21.05
N ILE A 12 67.33 51.59 -20.56
CA ILE A 12 67.76 50.26 -20.09
C ILE A 12 67.06 49.92 -18.76
N VAL A 13 67.04 50.83 -17.78
CA VAL A 13 66.38 50.60 -16.48
C VAL A 13 64.85 50.46 -16.62
N MET A 14 64.23 51.22 -17.53
CA MET A 14 62.78 51.18 -17.77
C MET A 14 62.35 49.92 -18.55
N GLY A 15 63.22 49.40 -19.44
CA GLY A 15 63.02 48.11 -20.11
C GLY A 15 63.14 46.92 -19.16
N SER A 16 64.10 46.96 -18.22
CA SER A 16 64.27 45.93 -17.19
C SER A 16 63.09 45.86 -16.21
N PHE A 17 62.53 47.01 -15.83
CA PHE A 17 61.37 47.07 -14.93
C PHE A 17 60.08 46.59 -15.60
N ALA A 18 59.86 46.97 -16.87
CA ALA A 18 58.72 46.47 -17.65
C ALA A 18 58.81 44.96 -17.93
N GLY A 19 60.01 44.44 -18.20
CA GLY A 19 60.25 43.01 -18.36
C GLY A 19 60.03 42.22 -17.07
N ALA A 20 60.54 42.70 -15.93
CA ALA A 20 60.33 42.07 -14.63
C ALA A 20 58.88 42.15 -14.15
N LEU A 21 58.17 43.25 -14.42
CA LEU A 21 56.76 43.41 -14.10
C LEU A 21 55.87 42.52 -14.99
N ALA A 22 56.19 42.36 -16.27
CA ALA A 22 55.51 41.42 -17.16
C ALA A 22 55.76 39.96 -16.76
N LEU A 23 56.95 39.63 -16.27
CA LEU A 23 57.27 38.30 -15.71
C LEU A 23 56.52 38.04 -14.39
N LEU A 24 56.46 39.03 -13.49
CA LEU A 24 55.69 38.95 -12.25
C LEU A 24 54.20 38.84 -12.52
N LEU A 25 53.66 39.59 -13.48
CA LEU A 25 52.26 39.49 -13.90
C LEU A 25 51.97 38.15 -14.59
N ALA A 26 52.85 37.64 -15.45
CA ALA A 26 52.69 36.31 -16.06
C ALA A 26 52.77 35.17 -15.03
N LEU A 27 53.60 35.32 -13.99
CA LEU A 27 53.69 34.40 -12.85
C LEU A 27 52.50 34.54 -11.88
N TRP A 28 51.84 35.70 -11.84
CA TRP A 28 50.61 35.94 -11.05
C TRP A 28 49.32 35.56 -11.80
N THR A 29 49.31 35.60 -13.12
CA THR A 29 48.16 35.20 -13.94
C THR A 29 48.17 33.73 -14.35
N TRP A 30 49.13 32.94 -13.84
CA TRP A 30 48.92 31.51 -13.65
C TRP A 30 47.95 31.28 -12.49
N SER A 31 46.76 31.89 -12.60
CA SER A 31 45.56 31.34 -12.00
C SER A 31 45.51 29.92 -12.54
N SER A 32 45.85 28.95 -11.70
CA SER A 32 45.68 27.54 -11.99
C SER A 32 44.32 27.37 -12.64
N LEU A 33 44.29 26.94 -13.91
CA LEU A 33 43.08 26.40 -14.54
C LEU A 33 42.79 25.07 -13.84
N ALA A 34 42.50 25.14 -12.54
CA ALA A 34 42.11 23.99 -11.77
C ALA A 34 40.65 23.78 -12.14
N SER A 35 40.44 22.88 -13.10
CA SER A 35 39.11 22.48 -13.56
C SER A 35 38.20 22.31 -12.34
N PRO A 36 36.98 22.88 -12.31
CA PRO A 36 36.10 22.73 -11.16
C PRO A 36 35.93 21.24 -10.88
N ALA A 37 36.02 20.85 -9.61
CA ALA A 37 35.75 19.47 -9.26
C ALA A 37 34.31 19.13 -9.63
N SER A 38 34.08 17.89 -10.05
CA SER A 38 32.74 17.37 -10.30
C SER A 38 32.64 15.94 -9.83
N LEU A 39 31.42 15.55 -9.47
CA LEU A 39 31.05 14.18 -9.17
C LEU A 39 29.81 13.86 -10.00
N THR A 40 29.83 12.71 -10.66
CA THR A 40 28.66 12.14 -11.32
C THR A 40 28.44 10.72 -10.83
N ALA A 41 27.17 10.34 -10.74
CA ALA A 41 26.75 8.99 -10.38
C ALA A 41 25.94 8.42 -11.55
N THR A 42 26.34 7.25 -12.05
CA THR A 42 25.70 6.62 -13.21
C THR A 42 25.36 5.15 -12.93
N PRO A 43 24.14 4.69 -13.27
CA PRO A 43 23.04 5.46 -13.88
C PRO A 43 22.40 6.44 -12.87
N ALA A 44 21.71 7.47 -13.37
CA ALA A 44 21.04 8.47 -12.52
C ALA A 44 19.75 7.92 -11.87
N ALA A 45 19.15 6.91 -12.48
CA ALA A 45 17.97 6.19 -11.99
C ALA A 45 18.25 4.68 -12.00
N PRO A 46 19.15 4.19 -11.12
CA PRO A 46 19.41 2.76 -10.98
C PRO A 46 18.16 2.04 -10.45
N GLN A 47 17.99 0.77 -10.81
CA GLN A 47 17.07 -0.10 -10.10
C GLN A 47 17.67 -0.54 -8.77
N GLN A 48 16.82 -1.04 -7.89
CA GLN A 48 17.25 -1.59 -6.61
C GLN A 48 18.32 -2.67 -6.80
N ASN A 49 19.39 -2.62 -6.00
CA ASN A 49 20.56 -3.53 -6.09
C ASN A 49 21.43 -3.37 -7.36
N ASP A 50 21.15 -2.40 -8.24
CA ASP A 50 22.07 -2.09 -9.33
C ASP A 50 23.40 -1.53 -8.81
N THR A 51 24.47 -1.76 -9.58
CA THR A 51 25.75 -1.09 -9.36
C THR A 51 25.69 0.33 -9.87
N VAL A 52 26.04 1.28 -9.00
CA VAL A 52 26.22 2.69 -9.32
C VAL A 52 27.72 2.97 -9.44
N THR A 53 28.12 3.66 -10.51
CA THR A 53 29.49 4.11 -10.68
C THR A 53 29.60 5.58 -10.32
N LEU A 54 30.45 5.89 -9.34
CA LEU A 54 30.83 7.26 -8.99
C LEU A 54 32.06 7.68 -9.79
N ILE A 55 31.95 8.78 -10.50
CA ILE A 55 33.00 9.33 -11.35
C ILE A 55 33.31 10.74 -10.87
N GLY A 56 34.51 10.92 -10.33
CA GLY A 56 35.00 12.22 -9.86
C GLY A 56 36.09 12.76 -10.76
N THR A 57 36.12 14.07 -10.98
CA THR A 57 37.17 14.77 -11.74
C THR A 57 37.51 16.11 -11.09
N GLY A 58 38.67 16.67 -11.44
CA GLY A 58 39.08 18.01 -10.97
C GLY A 58 39.55 18.03 -9.51
N PHE A 59 39.96 16.90 -8.96
CA PHE A 59 40.66 16.80 -7.68
C PHE A 59 42.18 16.97 -7.87
N SER A 60 42.97 17.09 -6.81
CA SER A 60 44.44 17.10 -6.99
C SER A 60 44.93 15.71 -7.41
N PRO A 61 45.93 15.59 -8.29
CA PRO A 61 46.52 14.29 -8.63
C PRO A 61 47.08 13.55 -7.41
N GLY A 62 46.76 12.25 -7.28
CA GLY A 62 47.21 11.40 -6.18
C GLY A 62 46.61 11.72 -4.80
N GLU A 63 45.55 12.53 -4.74
CA GLU A 63 44.90 12.85 -3.46
C GLU A 63 43.89 11.79 -3.04
N THR A 64 43.69 11.68 -1.72
CA THR A 64 42.65 10.84 -1.15
C THR A 64 41.34 11.63 -1.11
N VAL A 65 40.27 11.01 -1.61
CA VAL A 65 38.90 11.53 -1.62
C VAL A 65 38.03 10.64 -0.74
N SER A 66 37.45 11.21 0.31
CA SER A 66 36.50 10.53 1.18
C SER A 66 35.08 10.70 0.63
N ILE A 67 34.31 9.62 0.57
CA ILE A 67 32.97 9.58 -0.02
C ILE A 67 31.94 9.15 1.03
N TRP A 68 30.85 9.91 1.15
CA TRP A 68 29.69 9.58 1.97
C TRP A 68 28.43 9.52 1.11
N ILE A 69 27.44 8.80 1.62
CA ILE A 69 26.11 8.69 1.04
C ILE A 69 25.07 9.08 2.09
N THR A 70 24.15 9.96 1.69
CA THR A 70 22.95 10.31 2.45
C THR A 70 21.77 9.57 1.85
N TYR A 71 21.10 8.77 2.68
CA TYR A 71 19.96 7.94 2.31
C TYR A 71 18.65 8.77 2.27
N PRO A 72 17.57 8.22 1.69
CA PRO A 72 16.26 8.88 1.65
C PRO A 72 15.68 9.24 3.03
N ASP A 73 16.09 8.53 4.08
CA ASP A 73 15.70 8.77 5.48
C ASP A 73 16.64 9.76 6.21
N PHE A 74 17.54 10.41 5.48
CA PHE A 74 18.56 11.34 5.96
C PHE A 74 19.68 10.72 6.80
N SER A 75 19.76 9.40 6.92
CA SER A 75 20.92 8.74 7.52
C SER A 75 22.15 8.88 6.61
N VAL A 76 23.33 9.00 7.22
CA VAL A 76 24.60 9.23 6.50
C VAL A 76 25.57 8.11 6.81
N TYR A 77 26.15 7.53 5.75
CA TYR A 77 27.13 6.45 5.84
C TYR A 77 28.39 6.76 5.01
N GLY A 78 29.54 6.26 5.47
CA GLY A 78 30.76 6.27 4.67
C GLY A 78 30.70 5.20 3.58
N VAL A 79 31.02 5.58 2.34
CA VAL A 79 31.05 4.69 1.18
C VAL A 79 32.45 4.13 0.97
N ALA A 80 33.44 5.01 0.79
CA ALA A 80 34.81 4.63 0.45
C ALA A 80 35.79 5.80 0.65
N GLU A 81 37.07 5.46 0.68
CA GLU A 81 38.16 6.40 0.41
C GLU A 81 38.87 5.96 -0.87
N VAL A 82 39.00 6.87 -1.84
CA VAL A 82 39.59 6.58 -3.15
C VAL A 82 40.76 7.51 -3.43
N VAL A 83 41.80 7.01 -4.10
CA VAL A 83 42.95 7.83 -4.51
C VAL A 83 42.77 8.23 -5.97
N THR A 84 42.94 9.51 -6.27
CA THR A 84 42.83 10.03 -7.63
C THR A 84 44.04 9.65 -8.48
N ASN A 85 43.81 9.51 -9.79
CA ASN A 85 44.88 9.26 -10.75
C ASN A 85 45.71 10.53 -11.05
N GLY A 86 46.66 10.42 -11.99
CA GLY A 86 47.53 11.54 -12.39
C GLY A 86 46.80 12.77 -12.96
N ASP A 87 45.55 12.60 -13.38
CA ASP A 87 44.69 13.67 -13.90
C ASP A 87 43.73 14.23 -12.83
N GLY A 88 43.82 13.75 -11.58
CA GLY A 88 42.90 14.16 -10.52
C GLY A 88 41.48 13.60 -10.67
N ALA A 89 41.36 12.42 -11.28
CA ALA A 89 40.09 11.73 -11.49
C ALA A 89 40.05 10.37 -10.78
N PHE A 90 38.83 9.89 -10.49
CA PHE A 90 38.59 8.54 -9.98
C PHE A 90 37.33 7.94 -10.61
N ASN A 91 37.26 6.62 -10.61
CA ASN A 91 36.09 5.84 -11.00
C ASN A 91 35.90 4.74 -9.95
N PHE A 92 34.73 4.71 -9.31
CA PHE A 92 34.43 3.80 -8.22
C PHE A 92 33.05 3.15 -8.43
N PRO A 93 33.00 1.89 -8.91
CA PRO A 93 31.77 1.12 -8.94
C PRO A 93 31.38 0.65 -7.53
N TYR A 94 30.11 0.77 -7.20
CA TYR A 94 29.58 0.57 -5.85
C TYR A 94 28.11 0.14 -5.90
N VAL A 95 27.72 -0.84 -5.08
CA VAL A 95 26.31 -1.21 -4.88
C VAL A 95 25.83 -0.53 -3.60
N PRO A 96 24.73 0.27 -3.63
CA PRO A 96 24.16 0.91 -2.44
C PRO A 96 23.46 -0.06 -1.48
N ASP A 97 24.15 -1.11 -1.04
CA ASP A 97 23.66 -2.14 -0.11
C ASP A 97 24.48 -2.12 1.20
N PHE A 98 24.62 -0.94 1.81
CA PHE A 98 25.06 -0.90 3.19
C PHE A 98 23.91 -1.36 4.09
N LEU A 99 24.25 -2.26 5.03
CA LEU A 99 23.45 -2.87 6.11
C LEU A 99 23.05 -4.35 5.94
N GLY A 100 23.44 -5.02 4.84
CA GLY A 100 23.03 -6.42 4.64
C GLY A 100 21.50 -6.54 4.54
N ALA A 101 20.85 -5.46 4.10
CA ALA A 101 19.45 -5.47 3.78
C ALA A 101 19.28 -6.31 2.51
N THR A 102 18.16 -7.01 2.37
CA THR A 102 17.91 -7.77 1.13
C THR A 102 17.64 -6.83 -0.07
N PHE A 103 17.57 -5.51 0.18
CA PHE A 103 16.90 -4.52 -0.63
C PHE A 103 17.41 -3.08 -0.32
N THR A 104 18.04 -2.41 -1.29
CA THR A 104 18.36 -0.96 -1.21
C THR A 104 17.07 -0.13 -1.08
N PRO A 105 16.91 0.78 -0.09
CA PRO A 105 15.72 1.65 -0.05
C PRO A 105 15.49 2.41 -1.37
N ILE A 106 14.23 2.60 -1.75
CA ILE A 106 13.90 3.41 -2.93
C ILE A 106 13.95 4.90 -2.60
N GLY A 107 14.17 5.72 -3.61
CA GLY A 107 14.13 7.18 -3.49
C GLY A 107 15.48 7.84 -3.70
N ARG A 108 15.60 9.07 -3.19
CA ARG A 108 16.73 9.95 -3.49
C ARG A 108 17.92 9.67 -2.58
N TYR A 109 19.06 9.43 -3.21
CA TYR A 109 20.35 9.38 -2.56
C TYR A 109 21.22 10.55 -2.99
N THR A 110 21.98 11.09 -2.03
CA THR A 110 22.97 12.13 -2.29
C THR A 110 24.34 11.61 -1.90
N TYR A 111 25.28 11.62 -2.83
CA TYR A 111 26.69 11.36 -2.58
C TYR A 111 27.42 12.66 -2.35
N THR A 112 28.33 12.65 -1.39
CA THR A 112 29.29 13.74 -1.13
C THR A 112 30.70 13.18 -1.28
N ALA A 113 31.55 13.85 -2.06
CA ALA A 113 32.97 13.53 -2.17
C ALA A 113 33.82 14.72 -1.74
N PHE A 114 34.77 14.49 -0.83
CA PHE A 114 35.66 15.50 -0.27
C PHE A 114 37.13 15.15 -0.51
N GLY A 115 37.85 15.99 -1.25
CA GLY A 115 39.29 15.85 -1.48
C GLY A 115 40.08 16.35 -0.27
N GLN A 116 40.84 15.46 0.37
CA GLN A 116 41.53 15.78 1.63
C GLN A 116 42.66 16.80 1.47
N SER A 117 43.30 16.84 0.30
CA SER A 117 44.39 17.80 0.00
C SER A 117 43.87 19.07 -0.67
N SER A 118 42.99 18.94 -1.66
CA SER A 118 42.41 20.08 -2.39
C SER A 118 41.37 20.86 -1.59
N GLY A 119 40.75 20.26 -0.57
CA GLY A 119 39.62 20.83 0.17
C GLY A 119 38.35 20.95 -0.67
N ARG A 120 38.28 20.26 -1.82
CA ARG A 120 37.15 20.34 -2.75
C ARG A 120 36.04 19.40 -2.33
N GLU A 121 34.83 19.93 -2.25
CA GLU A 121 33.61 19.17 -1.95
C GLU A 121 32.64 19.25 -3.13
N VAL A 122 32.10 18.10 -3.52
CA VAL A 122 31.17 17.97 -4.65
C VAL A 122 30.11 16.93 -4.36
N TYR A 123 28.97 17.05 -5.06
CA TYR A 123 27.80 16.23 -4.83
C TYR A 123 27.32 15.58 -6.12
N ALA A 124 26.71 14.40 -5.98
CA ALA A 124 25.95 13.74 -7.04
C ALA A 124 24.67 13.15 -6.46
N THR A 125 23.61 13.09 -7.25
CA THR A 125 22.33 12.51 -6.83
C THR A 125 21.92 11.39 -7.75
N ILE A 126 21.30 10.37 -7.19
CA ILE A 126 20.57 9.33 -7.91
C ILE A 126 19.18 9.18 -7.31
N ASP A 127 18.23 8.73 -8.12
CA ASP A 127 16.88 8.36 -7.67
C ASP A 127 16.69 6.85 -7.91
N VAL A 128 16.94 6.03 -6.87
CA VAL A 128 16.81 4.57 -6.94
C VAL A 128 15.36 4.20 -7.16
N GLN A 129 15.09 3.51 -8.27
CA GLN A 129 13.78 3.02 -8.64
C GLN A 129 13.58 1.61 -8.09
N VAL A 130 12.31 1.22 -7.97
CA VAL A 130 11.96 -0.18 -7.67
C VAL A 130 12.50 -1.08 -8.80
N ASP A 131 13.22 -2.13 -8.43
CA ASP A 131 13.54 -3.19 -9.39
C ASP A 131 12.26 -3.97 -9.74
N GLN A 132 12.20 -4.59 -10.92
CA GLN A 132 11.10 -5.52 -11.18
C GLN A 132 11.22 -6.67 -10.19
N ALA A 133 10.26 -6.76 -9.27
CA ALA A 133 10.16 -7.90 -8.38
C ALA A 133 10.25 -9.19 -9.23
N PRO A 134 11.12 -10.15 -8.88
CA PRO A 134 11.23 -11.40 -9.60
C PRO A 134 9.83 -11.99 -9.84
N GLY A 135 9.57 -12.51 -11.04
CA GLY A 135 8.28 -13.17 -11.30
C GLY A 135 8.07 -14.40 -10.39
N PRO A 136 6.89 -15.03 -10.45
CA PRO A 136 6.65 -16.28 -9.75
C PRO A 136 7.67 -17.34 -10.18
N SER A 137 8.29 -18.00 -9.21
CA SER A 137 9.24 -19.09 -9.45
C SER A 137 8.50 -20.36 -9.91
N ARG A 138 9.13 -21.12 -10.80
CA ARG A 138 8.56 -22.39 -11.27
C ARG A 138 8.43 -23.37 -10.11
N GLY A 139 7.23 -23.92 -9.91
CA GLY A 139 6.96 -24.88 -8.83
C GLY A 139 6.62 -24.24 -7.48
N VAL A 140 6.60 -22.91 -7.41
CA VAL A 140 6.05 -22.17 -6.26
C VAL A 140 4.61 -21.81 -6.56
N THR A 141 3.72 -22.06 -5.61
CA THR A 141 2.35 -21.58 -5.66
C THR A 141 2.09 -20.64 -4.49
N LEU A 142 1.26 -19.63 -4.73
CA LEU A 142 0.71 -18.79 -3.69
C LEU A 142 -0.70 -18.41 -4.13
N THR A 143 -1.69 -18.70 -3.29
CA THR A 143 -3.09 -18.34 -3.53
C THR A 143 -3.59 -17.44 -2.41
N ALA A 144 -4.54 -16.58 -2.74
CA ALA A 144 -5.23 -15.72 -1.80
C ALA A 144 -6.71 -16.09 -1.79
N GLU A 145 -7.26 -16.37 -0.62
CA GLU A 145 -8.68 -16.68 -0.45
C GLU A 145 -9.27 -15.75 0.61
N PRO A 146 -10.43 -15.11 0.38
CA PRO A 146 -11.07 -14.32 1.41
C PRO A 146 -11.46 -15.24 2.57
N LEU A 147 -11.18 -14.80 3.80
CA LEU A 147 -11.58 -15.55 4.99
C LEU A 147 -13.11 -15.59 5.04
N ARG A 148 -13.68 -16.80 5.01
CA ARG A 148 -15.13 -17.04 5.13
C ARG A 148 -15.59 -16.34 6.41
N ASP A 149 -16.61 -15.50 6.31
CA ASP A 149 -17.15 -14.62 7.39
C ASP A 149 -16.52 -13.23 7.56
N SER A 150 -15.53 -12.85 6.74
CA SER A 150 -14.90 -11.52 6.83
C SER A 150 -15.34 -10.53 5.73
N GLN A 151 -16.09 -10.96 4.71
CA GLN A 151 -16.45 -10.13 3.54
C GLN A 151 -15.27 -9.38 2.90
N GLY A 152 -14.10 -10.04 2.81
CA GLY A 152 -12.88 -9.40 2.30
C GLY A 152 -12.14 -8.54 3.34
N SER A 153 -12.63 -8.44 4.58
CA SER A 153 -11.86 -7.80 5.66
C SER A 153 -10.68 -8.65 6.15
N ALA A 154 -10.55 -9.91 5.70
CA ALA A 154 -9.34 -10.69 5.86
C ALA A 154 -9.15 -11.68 4.70
N TYR A 155 -7.89 -12.00 4.41
CA TYR A 155 -7.49 -13.00 3.42
C TYR A 155 -6.55 -14.03 4.05
N VAL A 156 -6.68 -15.28 3.63
CA VAL A 156 -5.74 -16.34 3.93
C VAL A 156 -4.91 -16.62 2.69
N PHE A 157 -3.60 -16.53 2.85
CA PHE A 157 -2.63 -16.82 1.81
C PHE A 157 -2.03 -18.19 2.07
N ARG A 158 -2.09 -19.07 1.07
CA ARG A 158 -1.51 -20.41 1.14
C ARG A 158 -0.50 -20.58 0.04
N GLY A 159 0.71 -20.99 0.41
CA GLY A 159 1.80 -21.19 -0.53
C GLY A 159 2.50 -22.52 -0.35
N SER A 160 3.16 -22.97 -1.41
CA SER A 160 3.99 -24.18 -1.41
C SER A 160 5.15 -24.04 -2.38
N GLY A 161 6.17 -24.88 -2.25
CA GLY A 161 7.37 -24.86 -3.11
C GLY A 161 8.58 -24.16 -2.50
N TYR A 162 8.52 -23.80 -1.22
CA TYR A 162 9.64 -23.28 -0.45
C TYR A 162 10.52 -24.43 0.09
N ARG A 163 11.74 -24.12 0.54
CA ARG A 163 12.58 -25.10 1.26
C ARG A 163 12.00 -25.38 2.65
N SER A 164 12.17 -26.63 3.08
CA SER A 164 11.79 -27.07 4.42
C SER A 164 12.38 -26.16 5.50
N ASN A 165 11.52 -25.63 6.39
CA ASN A 165 11.88 -24.78 7.53
C ASN A 165 12.60 -23.46 7.18
N GLU A 166 12.57 -23.00 5.92
CA GLU A 166 13.20 -21.73 5.56
C GLU A 166 12.37 -20.52 6.01
N MET A 167 13.05 -19.40 6.27
CA MET A 167 12.37 -18.11 6.44
C MET A 167 11.88 -17.60 5.09
N VAL A 168 10.67 -17.07 5.06
CA VAL A 168 10.00 -16.50 3.89
C VAL A 168 9.61 -15.06 4.24
N GLY A 169 10.18 -14.09 3.51
CA GLY A 169 9.79 -12.69 3.63
C GLY A 169 8.47 -12.43 2.90
N VAL A 170 7.64 -11.54 3.45
CA VAL A 170 6.30 -11.26 2.96
C VAL A 170 6.13 -9.76 2.74
N TRP A 171 5.68 -9.36 1.55
CA TRP A 171 5.40 -7.97 1.21
C TRP A 171 4.01 -7.83 0.61
N LEU A 172 3.36 -6.70 0.89
CA LEU A 172 2.08 -6.33 0.32
C LEU A 172 2.23 -5.11 -0.57
N ARG A 173 1.81 -5.24 -1.83
CA ARG A 173 1.64 -4.13 -2.77
C ARG A 173 0.19 -3.64 -2.73
N TYR A 174 0.03 -2.35 -2.50
CA TYR A 174 -1.25 -1.63 -2.48
C TYR A 174 -1.72 -1.26 -3.89
N PRO A 175 -2.99 -0.85 -4.07
CA PRO A 175 -3.53 -0.41 -5.36
C PRO A 175 -2.82 0.79 -5.97
N ASP A 176 -2.20 1.63 -5.14
CA ASP A 176 -1.39 2.79 -5.56
C ASP A 176 0.07 2.43 -5.87
N PHE A 177 0.40 1.13 -5.89
CA PHE A 177 1.73 0.54 -6.10
C PHE A 177 2.73 0.75 -4.97
N THR A 178 2.33 1.33 -3.83
CA THR A 178 3.18 1.34 -2.64
C THR A 178 3.35 -0.07 -2.10
N VAL A 179 4.50 -0.36 -1.48
CA VAL A 179 4.84 -1.69 -0.94
C VAL A 179 5.14 -1.56 0.55
N THR A 180 4.54 -2.44 1.35
CA THR A 180 4.81 -2.56 2.79
C THR A 180 5.41 -3.93 3.10
N ASP A 181 6.42 -3.94 3.95
CA ASP A 181 7.00 -5.15 4.53
C ASP A 181 6.10 -5.66 5.66
N LEU A 182 5.65 -6.91 5.55
CA LEU A 182 4.82 -7.58 6.54
C LEU A 182 5.63 -8.51 7.46
N GLY A 183 6.96 -8.55 7.29
CA GLY A 183 7.88 -9.35 8.07
C GLY A 183 8.18 -10.70 7.44
N GLN A 184 8.54 -11.67 8.28
CA GLN A 184 8.93 -13.01 7.85
C GLN A 184 8.12 -14.08 8.57
N ILE A 185 7.82 -15.15 7.85
CA ILE A 185 7.21 -16.38 8.37
C ILE A 185 8.13 -17.56 8.09
N GLN A 186 7.99 -18.64 8.86
CA GLN A 186 8.74 -19.86 8.62
C GLN A 186 7.91 -20.84 7.80
N ALA A 187 8.49 -21.39 6.73
CA ALA A 187 7.90 -22.47 5.96
C ALA A 187 7.85 -23.76 6.78
N GLY A 188 6.80 -24.56 6.61
CA GLY A 188 6.67 -25.86 7.25
C GLY A 188 7.66 -26.90 6.72
N PRO A 189 7.63 -28.12 7.29
CA PRO A 189 8.54 -29.21 6.90
C PRO A 189 8.44 -29.59 5.42
N GLY A 190 7.27 -29.43 4.80
CA GLY A 190 7.03 -29.69 3.38
C GLY A 190 7.21 -28.48 2.46
N GLY A 191 7.67 -27.34 2.99
CA GLY A 191 7.81 -26.11 2.20
C GLY A 191 6.50 -25.34 1.99
N GLU A 192 5.50 -25.60 2.82
CA GLU A 192 4.22 -24.91 2.87
C GLU A 192 4.26 -23.65 3.74
N ILE A 193 3.47 -22.63 3.38
CA ILE A 193 3.24 -21.44 4.21
C ILE A 193 1.74 -21.16 4.30
N GLU A 194 1.33 -20.63 5.44
CA GLU A 194 0.02 -20.01 5.62
C GLU A 194 0.21 -18.63 6.29
N TYR A 195 -0.44 -17.61 5.75
CA TYR A 195 -0.41 -16.26 6.29
C TYR A 195 -1.82 -15.65 6.27
N VAL A 196 -2.27 -15.10 7.39
CA VAL A 196 -3.58 -14.45 7.50
C VAL A 196 -3.37 -12.95 7.58
N LEU A 197 -3.98 -12.21 6.66
CA LEU A 197 -3.87 -10.77 6.57
C LEU A 197 -5.23 -10.12 6.82
N ALA A 198 -5.32 -9.25 7.82
CA ALA A 198 -6.48 -8.39 8.03
C ALA A 198 -6.39 -7.16 7.11
N MET A 199 -7.50 -6.85 6.44
CA MET A 199 -7.67 -5.76 5.46
C MET A 199 -8.77 -4.77 5.88
N GLY A 200 -9.22 -4.81 7.13
CA GLY A 200 -10.21 -3.89 7.67
C GLY A 200 -9.76 -2.43 7.52
N GLY A 201 -10.54 -1.61 6.80
CA GLY A 201 -10.22 -0.21 6.55
C GLY A 201 -9.17 0.04 5.46
N ALA A 202 -8.69 -1.00 4.78
CA ALA A 202 -7.76 -0.83 3.67
C ALA A 202 -8.45 -0.25 2.41
N PRO A 203 -7.74 0.54 1.58
CA PRO A 203 -8.30 1.06 0.34
C PRO A 203 -8.83 -0.02 -0.60
N ILE A 204 -9.98 0.19 -1.21
CA ILE A 204 -10.54 -0.73 -2.21
C ILE A 204 -9.64 -0.75 -3.45
N GLY A 205 -9.43 -1.93 -4.04
CA GLY A 205 -8.65 -2.09 -5.26
C GLY A 205 -7.89 -3.40 -5.34
N ARG A 206 -6.98 -3.47 -6.32
CA ARG A 206 -6.16 -4.65 -6.58
C ARG A 206 -4.87 -4.62 -5.77
N TYR A 207 -4.65 -5.69 -5.03
CA TYR A 207 -3.46 -5.93 -4.22
C TYR A 207 -2.62 -7.06 -4.81
N ALA A 208 -1.35 -7.12 -4.41
CA ALA A 208 -0.51 -8.30 -4.62
C ALA A 208 0.30 -8.59 -3.37
N LEU A 209 0.25 -9.83 -2.88
CA LEU A 209 1.12 -10.31 -1.82
C LEU A 209 2.24 -11.14 -2.43
N THR A 210 3.48 -10.80 -2.08
CA THR A 210 4.69 -11.49 -2.52
C THR A 210 5.29 -12.21 -1.34
N ALA A 211 5.63 -13.50 -1.52
CA ALA A 211 6.31 -14.31 -0.52
C ALA A 211 7.60 -14.91 -1.12
N ARG A 212 8.75 -14.51 -0.58
CA ARG A 212 10.08 -14.90 -1.08
C ARG A 212 10.89 -15.68 -0.05
N GLY A 213 11.31 -16.88 -0.39
CA GLY A 213 12.21 -17.69 0.44
C GLY A 213 13.58 -17.04 0.57
N VAL A 214 14.05 -16.83 1.80
CA VAL A 214 15.33 -16.15 2.10
C VAL A 214 16.51 -17.01 1.66
N ALA A 215 16.43 -18.33 1.80
CA ALA A 215 17.53 -19.24 1.45
C ALA A 215 17.40 -19.78 0.02
N SER A 216 16.19 -20.04 -0.45
CA SER A 216 15.93 -20.60 -1.78
C SER A 216 15.82 -19.55 -2.89
N GLY A 217 15.48 -18.30 -2.56
CA GLY A 217 15.07 -17.28 -3.53
C GLY A 217 13.72 -17.57 -4.20
N ALA A 218 13.02 -18.63 -3.78
CA ALA A 218 11.74 -19.06 -4.34
C ALA A 218 10.70 -17.97 -4.14
N ASN A 219 10.05 -17.54 -5.21
CA ASN A 219 9.14 -16.40 -5.18
C ASN A 219 7.70 -16.80 -5.56
N GLY A 220 6.75 -16.52 -4.67
CA GLY A 220 5.32 -16.70 -4.91
C GLY A 220 4.62 -15.34 -4.92
N ILE A 221 3.66 -15.16 -5.82
CA ILE A 221 2.86 -13.93 -5.92
C ILE A 221 1.39 -14.31 -5.99
N ALA A 222 0.58 -13.75 -5.11
CA ALA A 222 -0.88 -13.86 -5.14
C ALA A 222 -1.49 -12.48 -5.32
N GLU A 223 -2.23 -12.30 -6.40
CA GLU A 223 -3.02 -11.09 -6.63
C GLU A 223 -4.47 -11.31 -6.18
N PHE A 224 -5.07 -10.28 -5.61
CA PHE A 224 -6.44 -10.33 -5.12
C PHE A 224 -7.07 -8.94 -5.16
N ASP A 225 -8.40 -8.90 -5.31
CA ASP A 225 -9.16 -7.65 -5.29
C ASP A 225 -9.87 -7.51 -3.95
N LEU A 226 -9.61 -6.41 -3.26
CA LEU A 226 -10.41 -5.97 -2.12
C LEU A 226 -11.58 -5.15 -2.66
N GLN A 227 -12.81 -5.62 -2.40
CA GLN A 227 -14.04 -4.97 -2.82
C GLN A 227 -14.76 -4.32 -1.63
N VAL A 228 -15.75 -3.47 -1.94
CA VAL A 228 -16.67 -2.94 -0.91
C VAL A 228 -17.36 -4.14 -0.24
N ALA A 229 -17.37 -4.17 1.09
CA ALA A 229 -18.12 -5.18 1.83
C ALA A 229 -19.62 -5.04 1.52
N ASP A 230 -20.25 -6.12 1.03
CA ASP A 230 -21.69 -6.14 0.79
C ASP A 230 -22.44 -6.11 2.13
N LEU A 231 -22.99 -4.93 2.45
CA LEU A 231 -23.71 -4.70 3.70
C LEU A 231 -25.06 -5.44 3.80
N THR A 232 -25.51 -6.07 2.72
CA THR A 232 -26.74 -6.87 2.66
C THR A 232 -26.50 -8.36 2.88
N VAL A 233 -25.25 -8.78 3.10
CA VAL A 233 -24.88 -10.18 3.37
C VAL A 233 -24.42 -10.36 4.82
N ALA A 234 -24.78 -11.49 5.42
CA ALA A 234 -24.49 -11.80 6.81
C ALA A 234 -22.98 -11.96 7.03
N SER A 235 -22.53 -11.63 8.24
CA SER A 235 -21.13 -11.69 8.66
C SER A 235 -21.03 -12.29 10.06
N GLY A 236 -20.27 -13.38 10.19
CA GLY A 236 -20.08 -14.11 11.44
C GLY A 236 -21.27 -14.99 11.87
N PRO A 237 -21.28 -15.44 13.14
CA PRO A 237 -22.28 -16.40 13.63
C PRO A 237 -23.64 -15.76 13.95
N ALA A 238 -23.79 -14.44 13.80
CA ALA A 238 -25.01 -13.76 14.16
C ALA A 238 -26.20 -14.22 13.30
N ARG A 239 -27.40 -14.21 13.88
CA ARG A 239 -28.65 -14.59 13.22
C ARG A 239 -29.74 -13.59 13.56
N LEU A 240 -30.61 -13.32 12.60
CA LEU A 240 -31.78 -12.48 12.74
C LEU A 240 -32.98 -13.28 12.24
N ARG A 241 -34.06 -13.29 13.02
CA ARG A 241 -35.34 -13.88 12.65
C ARG A 241 -36.42 -12.83 12.85
N ILE A 242 -37.39 -12.81 11.95
CA ILE A 242 -38.57 -11.96 12.04
C ILE A 242 -39.79 -12.89 12.07
N ASP A 243 -40.69 -12.67 13.03
CA ASP A 243 -41.92 -13.44 13.19
C ASP A 243 -43.15 -12.51 13.26
N PRO A 244 -44.17 -12.69 12.39
CA PRO A 244 -44.20 -13.63 11.26
C PRO A 244 -43.14 -13.30 10.19
N ALA A 245 -42.86 -14.20 9.25
CA ALA A 245 -41.88 -13.95 8.18
C ALA A 245 -42.37 -12.94 7.10
N SER A 246 -43.66 -12.61 7.12
CA SER A 246 -44.33 -11.64 6.28
C SER A 246 -45.64 -11.25 6.93
N ASP A 247 -46.10 -10.02 6.73
CA ASP A 247 -47.41 -9.56 7.21
C ASP A 247 -47.88 -8.38 6.35
N THR A 248 -49.02 -7.81 6.71
CA THR A 248 -49.64 -6.62 6.13
C THR A 248 -49.28 -5.36 6.90
N GLN A 249 -49.42 -4.18 6.31
CA GLN A 249 -49.33 -2.92 7.07
C GLN A 249 -50.36 -2.89 8.21
N ARG A 250 -50.08 -2.08 9.23
CA ARG A 250 -50.83 -1.98 10.50
C ARG A 250 -50.76 -3.24 11.37
N SER A 251 -49.68 -3.99 11.23
CA SER A 251 -49.37 -5.18 12.04
C SER A 251 -48.14 -4.95 12.90
N TYR A 252 -47.78 -5.97 13.69
CA TYR A 252 -46.56 -5.98 14.48
C TYR A 252 -45.71 -7.20 14.11
N ALA A 253 -44.40 -7.00 14.00
CA ALA A 253 -43.44 -8.08 13.80
C ALA A 253 -42.43 -8.13 14.96
N VAL A 254 -42.04 -9.34 15.35
CA VAL A 254 -41.05 -9.58 16.40
C VAL A 254 -39.71 -9.92 15.76
N PHE A 255 -38.71 -9.11 16.05
CA PHE A 255 -37.34 -9.25 15.62
C PHE A 255 -36.55 -9.94 16.72
N SER A 256 -36.03 -11.13 16.44
CA SER A 256 -35.21 -11.92 17.36
C SER A 256 -33.80 -12.07 16.80
N GLY A 257 -32.81 -11.50 17.47
CA GLY A 257 -31.39 -11.62 17.11
C GLY A 257 -30.62 -12.50 18.08
N SER A 258 -29.57 -13.17 17.59
CA SER A 258 -28.66 -13.98 18.41
C SER A 258 -27.25 -13.99 17.83
N GLY A 259 -26.26 -14.37 18.65
CA GLY A 259 -24.86 -14.48 18.22
C GLY A 259 -24.11 -13.14 18.19
N PHE A 260 -24.62 -12.12 18.88
CA PHE A 260 -23.96 -10.84 19.15
C PHE A 260 -23.06 -10.95 20.41
N GLN A 261 -22.23 -9.95 20.67
CA GLN A 261 -21.49 -9.86 21.94
C GLN A 261 -22.44 -9.49 23.10
N PRO A 262 -22.19 -9.98 24.34
CA PRO A 262 -23.00 -9.61 25.49
C PRO A 262 -23.02 -8.10 25.71
N ARG A 263 -24.21 -7.52 25.92
CA ARG A 263 -24.41 -6.07 26.14
C ARG A 263 -23.95 -5.15 25.00
N GLU A 264 -23.75 -5.68 23.79
CA GLU A 264 -23.42 -4.81 22.66
C GLU A 264 -24.66 -4.11 22.10
N ILE A 265 -24.48 -2.87 21.62
CA ILE A 265 -25.50 -2.19 20.85
C ILE A 265 -25.54 -2.79 19.44
N VAL A 266 -26.72 -3.24 19.04
CA VAL A 266 -27.04 -3.73 17.71
C VAL A 266 -27.91 -2.70 17.00
N THR A 267 -27.40 -2.13 15.91
CA THR A 267 -28.15 -1.19 15.08
C THR A 267 -28.87 -1.95 13.96
N VAL A 268 -30.17 -1.69 13.82
CA VAL A 268 -31.04 -2.33 12.84
C VAL A 268 -31.42 -1.35 11.73
N TRP A 269 -31.25 -1.79 10.49
CA TRP A 269 -31.61 -1.07 9.27
C TRP A 269 -32.57 -1.92 8.44
N VAL A 270 -33.31 -1.28 7.56
CA VAL A 270 -34.09 -1.95 6.50
C VAL A 270 -33.66 -1.42 5.14
N THR A 271 -33.46 -2.32 4.19
CA THR A 271 -33.34 -2.02 2.76
C THR A 271 -34.70 -2.24 2.11
N LEU A 272 -35.27 -1.17 1.57
CA LEU A 272 -36.58 -1.14 0.93
C LEU A 272 -36.53 -1.68 -0.52
N PRO A 273 -37.70 -1.96 -1.16
CA PRO A 273 -37.74 -2.46 -2.53
C PRO A 273 -37.07 -1.55 -3.57
N ASP A 274 -36.94 -0.26 -3.28
CA ASP A 274 -36.27 0.74 -4.13
C ASP A 274 -34.76 0.87 -3.84
N TYR A 275 -34.21 -0.05 -3.03
CA TYR A 275 -32.83 -0.07 -2.54
C TYR A 275 -32.44 1.09 -1.62
N SER A 276 -33.39 1.93 -1.21
CA SER A 276 -33.14 2.90 -0.15
C SER A 276 -33.00 2.19 1.21
N THR A 277 -32.18 2.76 2.10
CA THR A 277 -31.98 2.21 3.44
C THR A 277 -32.55 3.15 4.49
N LEU A 278 -33.26 2.59 5.47
CA LEU A 278 -33.81 3.32 6.61
C LEU A 278 -33.28 2.72 7.91
N TRP A 279 -32.92 3.59 8.84
CA TRP A 279 -32.62 3.20 10.22
C TRP A 279 -33.92 2.88 10.95
N ILE A 280 -33.98 1.71 11.58
CA ILE A 280 -35.14 1.26 12.36
C ILE A 280 -34.95 1.60 13.84
N GLY A 281 -33.76 1.35 14.36
CA GLY A 281 -33.47 1.55 15.78
C GLY A 281 -32.21 0.84 16.24
N ASP A 282 -31.85 1.13 17.48
CA ASP A 282 -30.77 0.47 18.19
C ASP A 282 -31.35 -0.38 19.33
N VAL A 283 -30.80 -1.57 19.54
CA VAL A 283 -31.18 -2.44 20.65
C VAL A 283 -29.94 -3.00 21.34
N GLU A 284 -29.98 -3.13 22.65
CA GLU A 284 -28.88 -3.76 23.41
C GLU A 284 -29.08 -5.28 23.46
N ALA A 285 -28.04 -6.04 23.12
CA ALA A 285 -28.03 -7.47 23.30
C ALA A 285 -27.93 -7.84 24.79
N ASP A 286 -28.59 -8.92 25.20
CA ASP A 286 -28.57 -9.40 26.58
C ASP A 286 -27.20 -10.02 26.95
N THR A 287 -27.10 -10.58 28.15
CA THR A 287 -25.86 -11.23 28.62
C THR A 287 -25.47 -12.48 27.82
N GLY A 288 -26.39 -13.06 27.04
CA GLY A 288 -26.16 -14.17 26.13
C GLY A 288 -25.89 -13.75 24.69
N GLY A 289 -25.90 -12.44 24.38
CA GLY A 289 -25.72 -11.94 23.01
C GLY A 289 -26.96 -12.10 22.14
N ALA A 290 -28.15 -12.16 22.75
CA ALA A 290 -29.43 -12.21 22.06
C ALA A 290 -30.24 -10.93 22.28
N PHE A 291 -31.19 -10.63 21.39
CA PHE A 291 -32.15 -9.54 21.60
C PHE A 291 -33.52 -9.92 21.07
N SER A 292 -34.55 -9.25 21.59
CA SER A 292 -35.91 -9.32 21.04
C SER A 292 -36.51 -7.91 21.03
N ALA A 293 -37.05 -7.49 19.89
CA ALA A 293 -37.72 -6.21 19.73
C ALA A 293 -39.00 -6.37 18.92
N THR A 294 -40.02 -5.56 19.22
CA THR A 294 -41.27 -5.55 18.46
C THR A 294 -41.34 -4.27 17.65
N LEU A 295 -41.60 -4.40 16.35
CA LEU A 295 -41.74 -3.28 15.42
C LEU A 295 -43.19 -3.19 14.94
N TYR A 296 -43.77 -2.00 14.97
CA TYR A 296 -45.04 -1.71 14.31
C TYR A 296 -44.80 -1.37 12.84
N LEU A 297 -45.46 -2.09 11.94
CA LEU A 297 -45.31 -1.95 10.49
C LEU A 297 -46.35 -0.95 9.98
N SER A 298 -45.94 0.31 9.84
CA SER A 298 -46.85 1.42 9.55
C SER A 298 -47.45 1.37 8.13
N GLU A 299 -48.64 1.94 7.97
CA GLU A 299 -49.28 2.16 6.67
C GLU A 299 -48.53 3.14 5.75
N GLN A 300 -47.58 3.90 6.30
CA GLN A 300 -46.73 4.81 5.54
C GLN A 300 -45.52 4.10 4.90
N GLU A 301 -45.21 2.88 5.33
CA GLU A 301 -44.07 2.14 4.80
C GLU A 301 -44.35 1.59 3.40
N PRO A 302 -43.38 1.66 2.46
CA PRO A 302 -43.51 1.04 1.15
C PRO A 302 -43.74 -0.48 1.26
N VAL A 303 -44.77 -0.97 0.57
CA VAL A 303 -45.06 -2.41 0.46
C VAL A 303 -44.07 -3.09 -0.49
N GLY A 304 -43.83 -4.38 -0.29
CA GLY A 304 -42.96 -5.19 -1.14
C GLY A 304 -41.86 -5.94 -0.37
N PRO A 305 -40.94 -6.58 -1.10
CA PRO A 305 -39.81 -7.30 -0.53
C PRO A 305 -38.82 -6.32 0.09
N ARG A 306 -38.30 -6.66 1.27
CA ARG A 306 -37.32 -5.86 2.00
C ARG A 306 -36.36 -6.76 2.74
N THR A 307 -35.20 -6.23 3.07
CA THR A 307 -34.16 -6.96 3.80
C THR A 307 -33.81 -6.16 5.05
N TYR A 308 -33.92 -6.79 6.22
CA TYR A 308 -33.49 -6.19 7.47
C TYR A 308 -32.08 -6.63 7.81
N THR A 309 -31.28 -5.68 8.27
CA THR A 309 -29.88 -5.89 8.64
C THR A 309 -29.68 -5.47 10.09
N ALA A 310 -29.21 -6.40 10.93
CA ALA A 310 -28.79 -6.13 12.29
C ALA A 310 -27.26 -6.15 12.37
N PHE A 311 -26.64 -5.06 12.81
CA PHE A 311 -25.20 -4.88 12.88
C PHE A 311 -24.74 -4.63 14.33
N GLY A 312 -23.84 -5.48 14.84
CA GLY A 312 -23.25 -5.32 16.17
C GLY A 312 -22.16 -4.25 16.16
N ASN A 313 -22.34 -3.16 16.89
CA ASN A 313 -21.45 -2.00 16.85
C ASN A 313 -20.06 -2.27 17.48
N THR A 314 -19.93 -3.33 18.29
CA THR A 314 -18.64 -3.71 18.89
C THR A 314 -18.04 -4.92 18.18
N SER A 315 -18.85 -5.94 17.91
CA SER A 315 -18.41 -7.19 17.30
C SER A 315 -18.23 -7.11 15.77
N ALA A 316 -18.77 -6.07 15.14
CA ALA A 316 -18.93 -5.93 13.69
C ALA A 316 -19.66 -7.10 13.01
N ARG A 317 -20.36 -7.95 13.78
CA ARG A 317 -21.15 -9.05 13.26
C ARG A 317 -22.41 -8.53 12.59
N ARG A 318 -22.85 -9.22 11.55
CA ARG A 318 -24.04 -8.85 10.79
C ARG A 318 -24.97 -10.03 10.63
N ALA A 319 -26.25 -9.82 10.93
CA ALA A 319 -27.30 -10.76 10.64
C ALA A 319 -28.34 -10.12 9.73
N ILE A 320 -28.90 -10.92 8.82
CA ILE A 320 -29.91 -10.47 7.85
C ILE A 320 -31.14 -11.37 7.92
N ALA A 321 -32.30 -10.76 7.70
CA ALA A 321 -33.56 -11.44 7.49
C ALA A 321 -34.36 -10.76 6.38
N ASP A 322 -34.81 -11.54 5.41
CA ASP A 322 -35.74 -11.08 4.38
C ASP A 322 -37.17 -11.06 4.94
N TYR A 323 -37.96 -10.09 4.48
CA TYR A 323 -39.34 -9.90 4.90
C TYR A 323 -40.16 -9.38 3.72
N THR A 324 -41.45 -9.71 3.67
CA THR A 324 -42.38 -9.12 2.70
C THR A 324 -43.50 -8.41 3.44
N LEU A 325 -43.66 -7.10 3.19
CA LEU A 325 -44.80 -6.34 3.69
C LEU A 325 -45.85 -6.19 2.60
N ALA A 326 -47.06 -6.67 2.87
CA ALA A 326 -48.22 -6.50 2.01
C ALA A 326 -49.03 -5.24 2.42
N PRO A 327 -49.87 -4.69 1.52
CA PRO A 327 -50.80 -3.63 1.89
C PRO A 327 -51.74 -4.06 3.02
N GLY A 328 -51.95 -3.18 3.99
CA GLY A 328 -52.95 -3.37 5.03
C GLY A 328 -54.36 -3.20 4.49
N GLY A 329 -55.28 -4.13 4.78
CA GLY A 329 -56.68 -3.97 4.44
C GLY A 329 -57.27 -2.73 5.13
N GLY A 330 -57.72 -1.73 4.36
CA GLY A 330 -58.60 -0.69 4.88
C GLY A 330 -60.01 -1.26 5.16
N PRO A 331 -60.83 -0.63 6.01
CA PRO A 331 -62.24 -0.97 6.11
C PRO A 331 -62.90 -0.65 4.76
N GLY A 332 -63.09 -1.67 3.92
CA GLY A 332 -63.65 -1.47 2.56
C GLY A 332 -63.41 -2.58 1.54
N PHE A 333 -62.56 -3.58 1.80
CA PHE A 333 -62.53 -4.77 0.94
C PHE A 333 -63.57 -5.77 1.44
N LEU A 334 -64.74 -5.78 0.80
CA LEU A 334 -65.58 -6.96 0.79
C LEU A 334 -64.70 -8.13 0.29
N PRO A 335 -64.69 -9.29 0.95
CA PRO A 335 -64.07 -10.47 0.38
C PRO A 335 -64.70 -10.69 -1.00
N ALA A 336 -63.87 -10.93 -2.02
CA ALA A 336 -64.36 -11.35 -3.31
C ALA A 336 -65.27 -12.56 -3.07
N VAL A 337 -66.55 -12.40 -3.40
CA VAL A 337 -67.51 -13.50 -3.44
C VAL A 337 -66.95 -14.45 -4.49
N GLU A 338 -66.36 -15.56 -4.03
CA GLU A 338 -66.16 -16.73 -4.88
C GLU A 338 -67.54 -17.08 -5.44
N PRO A 339 -67.75 -17.07 -6.78
CA PRO A 339 -68.99 -17.57 -7.32
C PRO A 339 -69.11 -19.02 -6.87
N ALA A 340 -70.21 -19.32 -6.17
CA ALA A 340 -70.54 -20.68 -5.81
C ALA A 340 -70.49 -21.54 -7.09
N PRO A 341 -69.88 -22.74 -7.05
CA PRO A 341 -69.91 -23.62 -8.20
C PRO A 341 -71.37 -23.90 -8.53
N ASP A 342 -71.75 -23.62 -9.77
CA ASP A 342 -73.06 -23.99 -10.31
C ASP A 342 -73.28 -25.47 -10.01
N ALA A 343 -74.15 -25.75 -9.04
CA ALA A 343 -74.68 -27.08 -8.83
C ALA A 343 -75.54 -27.39 -10.06
N VAL A 344 -74.92 -28.08 -11.02
CA VAL A 344 -75.64 -28.78 -12.07
C VAL A 344 -76.56 -29.77 -11.35
N CYS A 345 -77.85 -29.45 -11.31
CA CYS A 345 -78.89 -30.42 -11.01
C CYS A 345 -78.92 -31.45 -12.14
N GLU A 346 -78.16 -32.54 -12.00
CA GLU A 346 -78.48 -33.80 -12.63
C GLU A 346 -79.38 -34.60 -11.68
N GLY A 347 -80.61 -34.89 -12.11
CA GLY A 347 -81.42 -35.96 -11.52
C GLY A 347 -82.77 -35.52 -10.94
N ASP A 348 -83.80 -35.75 -11.75
CA ASP A 348 -85.21 -36.02 -11.45
C ASP A 348 -85.79 -35.64 -10.07
N GLY A 349 -86.62 -34.59 -10.10
CA GLY A 349 -87.82 -34.51 -9.26
C GLY A 349 -87.89 -33.33 -8.31
N CYS A 350 -88.47 -32.22 -8.77
CA CYS A 350 -89.19 -31.28 -7.89
C CYS A 350 -90.50 -30.87 -8.57
N SER A 351 -91.58 -31.45 -8.06
CA SER A 351 -92.98 -31.07 -8.23
C SER A 351 -93.33 -29.79 -7.48
#